data_AF-A0A359GXC7-F1
#
_entry.id   AF-A0A359GXC7-F1
#
_cell.length_a   1.000
_cell.length_b   1.000
_cell.length_c   1.000
_cell.angle_alpha   90.00
_cell.angle_beta   90.00
_cell.angle_gamma   90.00
#
_symmetry.space_group_name_H-M   'P 1'
#
loop_
_entity.id
_entity.type
_entity.pdbx_description
1 polymer ?
#
loop_
_entity_poly.entity_id
_entity_poly.type
_entity_poly.pdbx_seq_one_letter_code
_entity_poly.pdbx_strand_id
1 'polypeptide(L)'
;MSKWIRFRRQNSQLNEFGRLVDEVDFDEQRVKVCVGDLFDNNESTDEILKVKDLNLLTPCWPGKMFGLWKNVGSAIESQGLTIPEEPLFFLKTNNCYLPHLGEVRRPANYEGKVIFEGELGVVIGKVCKHVSEESADDYIFGYTNVNDTTAPELIRKDPTFPQWCRAKSMDTFGAFGPSISTKVDLNQMQVKTFNRGRMRQDYA
;
A
#
# COMPACT_ATOMS: atom_id res chain seq x y z
N MET A 1 -10.24 -5.19 15.25
CA MET A 1 -9.36 -4.53 14.25
C MET A 1 -9.59 -3.03 14.33
N SER A 2 -8.56 -2.19 14.24
CA SER A 2 -8.74 -0.73 14.07
C SER A 2 -8.23 -0.32 12.71
N LYS A 3 -8.96 0.56 12.02
CA LYS A 3 -8.58 1.07 10.70
C LYS A 3 -8.24 2.56 10.82
N TRP A 4 -7.07 2.93 10.33
CA TRP A 4 -6.55 4.30 10.37
C TRP A 4 -6.52 4.91 8.98
N ILE A 5 -6.95 6.16 8.86
CA ILE A 5 -6.87 6.92 7.61
C ILE A 5 -6.14 8.24 7.83
N ARG A 6 -5.57 8.78 6.75
CA ARG A 6 -5.06 10.16 6.68
C ARG A 6 -5.90 10.93 5.68
N PHE A 7 -6.14 12.20 5.98
CA PHE A 7 -7.04 13.02 5.18
C PHE A 7 -6.70 14.50 5.29
N ARG A 8 -7.32 15.30 4.42
CA ARG A 8 -7.49 16.75 4.58
C ARG A 8 -8.97 17.07 4.53
N ARG A 9 -9.39 18.09 5.25
CA ARG A 9 -10.71 18.70 5.06
C ARG A 9 -10.75 19.41 3.71
N GLN A 10 -11.93 19.52 3.08
CA GLN A 10 -12.09 20.07 1.71
C GLN A 10 -11.43 21.44 1.47
N ASN A 11 -11.32 22.27 2.51
CA ASN A 11 -10.72 23.61 2.44
C ASN A 11 -9.48 23.78 3.32
N SER A 12 -8.83 22.68 3.72
CA SER A 12 -7.64 22.71 4.56
C SER A 12 -6.43 22.10 3.84
N GLN A 13 -5.25 22.67 4.10
CA GLN A 13 -3.97 22.07 3.70
C GLN A 13 -3.35 21.22 4.80
N LEU A 14 -3.96 21.20 6.00
CA LEU A 14 -3.49 20.40 7.12
C LEU A 14 -3.75 18.92 6.85
N ASN A 15 -2.68 18.12 6.96
CA ASN A 15 -2.80 16.68 6.97
C ASN A 15 -3.24 16.24 8.37
N GLU A 16 -4.38 15.57 8.44
CA GLU A 16 -4.94 15.00 9.67
C GLU A 16 -5.01 13.48 9.55
N PHE A 17 -5.27 12.81 10.67
CA PHE A 17 -5.48 11.37 10.71
C PHE A 17 -6.53 11.02 11.76
N GLY A 18 -7.04 9.80 11.68
CA GLY A 18 -8.01 9.32 12.64
C GLY A 18 -8.38 7.86 12.45
N ARG A 19 -9.26 7.38 13.33
CA ARG A 19 -9.72 5.99 13.36
C ARG A 19 -11.13 5.90 12.80
N LEU A 20 -11.37 4.93 11.92
CA LEU A 20 -12.72 4.59 11.50
C LEU A 20 -13.48 3.97 12.66
N VAL A 21 -14.75 4.36 12.84
CA VAL A 21 -15.56 3.99 14.02
C VAL A 21 -16.77 3.12 13.73
N ASP A 22 -17.03 2.81 12.47
CA ASP A 22 -18.14 2.00 12.00
C ASP A 22 -17.70 1.05 10.87
N GLU A 23 -18.48 0.00 10.64
CA GLU A 23 -18.25 -1.00 9.60
C GLU A 23 -19.42 -0.95 8.61
N VAL A 24 -19.46 0.15 7.85
CA VAL A 24 -20.36 0.40 6.72
C VAL A 24 -19.54 0.56 5.43
N ASP A 25 -20.19 0.82 4.30
CA ASP A 25 -19.50 1.17 3.05
C ASP A 25 -18.49 2.31 3.28
N PHE A 26 -17.29 2.17 2.71
CA PHE A 26 -16.14 3.00 3.07
C PHE A 26 -16.41 4.51 3.01
N ASP A 27 -17.13 4.98 1.98
CA ASP A 27 -17.45 6.41 1.83
C ASP A 27 -18.47 6.93 2.87
N GLU A 28 -19.30 6.05 3.41
CA GLU A 28 -20.29 6.35 4.44
C GLU A 28 -19.73 6.16 5.86
N GLN A 29 -18.50 5.65 5.99
CA GLN A 29 -17.85 5.53 7.28
C GLN A 29 -17.57 6.89 7.91
N ARG A 30 -17.42 6.87 9.22
CA ARG A 30 -16.99 8.03 10.02
C ARG A 30 -15.60 7.82 10.57
N VAL A 31 -14.87 8.91 10.69
CA VAL A 31 -13.54 8.96 11.29
C VAL A 31 -13.58 9.79 12.57
N LYS A 32 -13.13 9.21 13.67
CA LYS A 32 -12.82 9.95 14.90
C LYS A 32 -11.42 10.54 14.78
N VAL A 33 -11.33 11.86 14.82
CA VAL A 33 -10.08 12.59 14.57
C VAL A 33 -9.09 12.31 15.69
N CYS A 34 -7.81 12.22 15.35
CA CYS A 34 -6.72 12.05 16.31
C CYS A 34 -5.71 13.19 16.21
N VAL A 35 -5.03 13.45 17.31
CA VAL A 35 -3.89 14.36 17.42
C VAL A 35 -2.64 13.58 17.84
N GLY A 36 -1.45 14.17 17.70
CA GLY A 36 -0.18 13.53 18.00
C GLY A 36 0.47 12.91 16.76
N ASP A 37 1.16 11.78 16.92
CA ASP A 37 1.78 11.03 15.83
C ASP A 37 1.02 9.72 15.54
N LEU A 38 0.86 9.40 14.25
CA LEU A 38 0.09 8.22 13.83
C LEU A 38 0.63 6.92 14.44
N PHE A 39 1.95 6.82 14.61
CA PHE A 39 2.64 5.62 15.06
C PHE A 39 2.98 5.66 16.55
N ASP A 40 2.98 6.83 17.17
CA ASP A 40 3.33 7.00 18.58
C ASP A 40 2.56 8.16 19.25
N ASN A 41 2.23 8.02 20.54
CA ASN A 41 1.62 9.09 21.35
C ASN A 41 0.43 9.82 20.69
N ASN A 42 -0.48 9.11 20.01
CA ASN A 42 -1.73 9.70 19.53
C ASN A 42 -2.86 9.60 20.55
N GLU A 43 -3.77 10.58 20.45
CA GLU A 43 -4.98 10.65 21.26
C GLU A 43 -6.19 10.92 20.35
N SER A 44 -7.32 10.28 20.65
CA SER A 44 -8.58 10.56 19.95
C SER A 44 -9.24 11.81 20.53
N THR A 45 -9.68 12.71 19.67
CA THR A 45 -10.51 13.86 20.05
C THR A 45 -11.99 13.45 20.06
N ASP A 46 -12.89 14.33 20.52
CA ASP A 46 -14.34 14.07 20.42
C ASP A 46 -14.93 14.38 19.04
N GLU A 47 -14.10 14.85 18.10
CA GLU A 47 -14.54 15.21 16.76
C GLU A 47 -14.71 13.97 15.87
N ILE A 48 -15.84 13.92 15.17
CA ILE A 48 -16.18 12.86 14.23
C ILE A 48 -16.57 13.49 12.89
N LEU A 49 -15.93 13.04 11.82
CA LEU A 49 -16.15 13.51 10.45
C LEU A 49 -16.64 12.35 9.57
N LYS A 50 -17.35 12.66 8.48
CA LYS A 50 -17.75 11.65 7.48
C LYS A 50 -16.65 11.52 6.42
N VAL A 51 -16.30 10.29 6.04
CA VAL A 51 -15.23 10.02 5.07
C VAL A 51 -15.49 10.72 3.73
N LYS A 52 -16.72 10.67 3.20
CA LYS A 52 -17.08 11.35 1.94
C LYS A 52 -16.88 12.88 1.91
N ASP A 53 -16.80 13.53 3.07
CA ASP A 53 -16.59 14.97 3.17
C ASP A 53 -15.09 15.33 3.25
N LEU A 54 -14.19 14.36 3.03
CA LEU A 54 -12.75 14.49 3.19
C LEU A 54 -11.99 14.21 1.89
N ASN A 55 -10.85 14.87 1.74
CA ASN A 55 -9.85 14.54 0.74
C ASN A 55 -8.92 13.47 1.32
N LEU A 56 -9.06 12.24 0.88
CA LEU A 56 -8.23 11.13 1.38
C LEU A 56 -6.79 11.24 0.89
N LEU A 57 -5.87 10.96 1.80
CA LEU A 57 -4.44 10.83 1.53
C LEU A 57 -4.05 9.35 1.55
N THR A 58 -2.80 9.06 1.21
CA THR A 58 -2.22 7.77 1.56
C THR A 58 -2.20 7.61 3.08
N PRO A 59 -2.52 6.43 3.64
CA PRO A 59 -2.77 6.27 5.06
C PRO A 59 -1.52 6.45 5.94
N CYS A 60 -0.33 6.46 5.33
CA CYS A 60 0.91 6.97 5.90
C CYS A 60 1.77 7.63 4.81
N TRP A 61 2.91 8.19 5.20
CA TRP A 61 3.90 8.76 4.27
C TRP A 61 5.27 8.12 4.50
N PRO A 62 5.50 6.90 3.96
CA PRO A 62 6.73 6.18 4.21
C PRO A 62 7.93 6.86 3.51
N GLY A 63 9.10 6.84 4.14
CA GLY A 63 10.33 7.35 3.51
C GLY A 63 10.89 6.43 2.42
N LYS A 64 10.44 5.17 2.38
CA LYS A 64 10.86 4.14 1.42
C LYS A 64 9.78 3.05 1.34
N MET A 65 9.60 2.46 0.18
CA MET A 65 8.69 1.33 -0.04
C MET A 65 9.44 0.20 -0.73
N PHE A 66 9.58 -0.94 -0.07
CA PHE A 66 10.17 -2.14 -0.64
C PHE A 66 9.07 -3.01 -1.24
N GLY A 67 9.30 -3.51 -2.45
CA GLY A 67 8.48 -4.57 -3.03
C GLY A 67 9.28 -5.87 -3.05
N LEU A 68 8.63 -6.97 -2.68
CA LEU A 68 9.20 -8.32 -2.75
C LEU A 68 8.80 -8.96 -4.06
N TRP A 69 9.77 -9.50 -4.78
CA TRP A 69 9.54 -10.22 -6.03
C TRP A 69 9.41 -11.72 -5.78
N LYS A 70 8.39 -12.34 -6.38
CA LYS A 70 8.09 -13.78 -6.24
C LYS A 70 7.91 -14.21 -4.79
N ASN A 71 6.94 -13.62 -4.09
CA ASN A 71 6.67 -13.93 -2.69
C ASN A 71 5.35 -14.72 -2.48
N VAL A 72 4.79 -15.30 -3.54
CA VAL A 72 3.56 -16.10 -3.47
C VAL A 72 3.83 -17.47 -4.08
N GLY A 73 3.86 -18.52 -3.25
CA GLY A 73 4.23 -19.87 -3.65
C GLY A 73 3.41 -20.40 -4.83
N SER A 74 2.09 -20.25 -4.78
CA SER A 74 1.18 -20.66 -5.87
C SER A 74 1.45 -19.92 -7.20
N ALA A 75 1.82 -18.64 -7.14
CA ALA A 75 2.18 -17.87 -8.32
C ALA A 75 3.52 -18.30 -8.92
N ILE A 76 4.48 -18.72 -8.07
CA ILE A 76 5.78 -19.24 -8.49
C ILE A 76 5.63 -20.60 -9.19
N GLU A 77 4.87 -21.50 -8.57
CA GLU A 77 4.60 -22.85 -9.10
C GLU A 77 3.92 -22.78 -10.48
N SER A 78 2.86 -21.97 -10.61
CA SER A 78 2.12 -21.84 -11.88
C SER A 78 2.95 -21.29 -13.04
N GLN A 79 4.04 -20.58 -12.75
CA GLN A 79 4.97 -20.03 -13.75
C GLN A 79 6.19 -20.93 -14.00
N GLY A 80 6.29 -22.08 -13.32
CA GLY A 80 7.44 -22.98 -13.42
C GLY A 80 8.75 -22.35 -12.93
N LEU A 81 8.65 -21.41 -11.99
CA LEU A 81 9.81 -20.70 -11.46
C LEU A 81 10.29 -21.35 -10.16
N THR A 82 11.56 -21.17 -9.83
CA THR A 82 12.10 -21.56 -8.53
C THR A 82 11.88 -20.46 -7.50
N ILE A 83 11.63 -20.87 -6.25
CA ILE A 83 11.66 -19.96 -5.10
C ILE A 83 13.11 -19.49 -4.93
N PRO A 84 13.38 -18.18 -4.87
CA PRO A 84 14.71 -17.67 -4.58
C PRO A 84 15.22 -18.15 -3.21
N GLU A 85 16.53 -18.40 -3.08
CA GLU A 85 17.15 -18.76 -1.79
C GLU A 85 17.10 -17.58 -0.79
N GLU A 86 17.11 -16.35 -1.30
CA GLU A 86 17.07 -15.11 -0.53
C GLU A 86 15.96 -14.20 -1.06
N PRO A 87 15.30 -13.39 -0.20
CA PRO A 87 14.27 -12.45 -0.65
C PRO A 87 14.80 -11.46 -1.68
N LEU A 88 14.20 -11.46 -2.87
CA LEU A 88 14.53 -10.51 -3.91
C LEU A 88 13.63 -9.28 -3.77
N PHE A 89 14.24 -8.11 -3.60
CA PHE A 89 13.49 -6.87 -3.40
C PHE A 89 13.91 -5.75 -4.35
N PHE A 90 13.00 -4.82 -4.57
CA PHE A 90 13.26 -3.55 -5.26
C PHE A 90 12.67 -2.39 -4.45
N LEU A 91 13.04 -1.18 -4.82
CA LEU A 91 12.56 0.04 -4.19
C LEU A 91 11.56 0.76 -5.09
N LYS A 92 10.48 1.24 -4.50
CA LYS A 92 9.60 2.28 -5.05
C LYS A 92 9.87 3.61 -4.34
N THR A 93 10.11 4.67 -5.11
CA THR A 93 10.36 6.02 -4.58
C THR A 93 9.06 6.75 -4.27
N ASN A 94 9.11 7.73 -3.36
CA ASN A 94 7.92 8.41 -2.83
C ASN A 94 7.15 9.27 -3.83
N ASN A 95 7.73 9.65 -4.97
CA ASN A 95 7.01 10.35 -6.05
C ASN A 95 5.86 9.52 -6.63
N CYS A 96 5.93 8.18 -6.57
CA CYS A 96 4.91 7.32 -7.16
C CYS A 96 3.65 7.17 -6.31
N TYR A 97 3.65 7.65 -5.06
CA TYR A 97 2.58 7.41 -4.11
C TYR A 97 1.25 7.99 -4.58
N LEU A 98 0.22 7.14 -4.59
CA LEU A 98 -1.11 7.48 -5.06
C LEU A 98 -2.16 7.11 -4.00
N PRO A 99 -2.98 8.07 -3.53
CA PRO A 99 -4.04 7.79 -2.58
C PRO A 99 -5.20 7.02 -3.22
N HIS A 100 -6.13 6.58 -2.37
CA HIS A 100 -7.39 5.95 -2.79
C HIS A 100 -8.14 6.77 -3.85
N LEU A 101 -8.74 6.07 -4.83
CA LEU A 101 -9.40 6.64 -6.01
C LEU A 101 -8.52 7.54 -6.91
N GLY A 102 -7.22 7.61 -6.67
CA GLY A 102 -6.29 8.29 -7.56
C GLY A 102 -6.21 7.60 -8.93
N GLU A 103 -5.93 8.41 -9.95
CA GLU A 103 -5.77 7.94 -11.32
C GLU A 103 -4.34 7.45 -11.58
N VAL A 104 -4.19 6.20 -12.01
CA VAL A 104 -2.92 5.67 -12.52
C VAL A 104 -2.70 6.19 -13.94
N ARG A 105 -1.60 6.92 -14.14
CA ARG A 105 -1.27 7.58 -15.40
C ARG A 105 -0.12 6.86 -16.10
N ARG A 106 -0.36 6.47 -17.35
CA ARG A 106 0.71 5.98 -18.22
C ARG A 106 1.71 7.12 -18.48
N PRO A 107 3.03 6.88 -18.34
CA PRO A 107 4.04 7.89 -18.65
C PRO A 107 3.94 8.34 -20.12
N ALA A 108 4.07 9.65 -20.38
CA ALA A 108 3.86 10.23 -21.70
C ALA A 108 4.76 9.62 -22.81
N ASN A 109 5.98 9.21 -22.46
CA ASN A 109 6.95 8.63 -23.39
C ASN A 109 7.00 7.09 -23.32
N TYR A 110 5.94 6.44 -22.85
CA TYR A 110 5.86 4.99 -22.72
C TYR A 110 4.61 4.44 -23.42
N GLU A 111 4.81 3.77 -24.56
CA GLU A 111 3.73 3.16 -25.37
C GLU A 111 3.40 1.72 -24.97
N GLY A 112 4.18 1.13 -24.07
CA GLY A 112 3.96 -0.23 -23.61
C GLY A 112 2.79 -0.36 -22.64
N LYS A 113 2.54 -1.60 -22.22
CA LYS A 113 1.46 -1.92 -21.27
C LYS A 113 1.81 -1.43 -19.87
N VAL A 114 0.81 -0.91 -19.16
CA VAL A 114 0.87 -0.70 -17.70
C VAL A 114 0.00 -1.77 -17.05
N ILE A 115 0.56 -2.50 -16.09
CA ILE A 115 -0.12 -3.59 -15.38
C ILE A 115 -0.29 -3.24 -13.90
N PHE A 116 -1.37 -3.73 -13.31
CA PHE A 116 -1.58 -3.70 -11.86
C PHE A 116 -1.03 -4.99 -11.23
N GLU A 117 -0.60 -4.89 -9.98
CA GLU A 117 -0.18 -6.02 -9.15
C GLU A 117 -0.74 -5.75 -7.75
N GLY A 118 -1.84 -6.41 -7.38
CA GLY A 118 -2.43 -6.25 -6.05
C GLY A 118 -1.65 -7.03 -5.01
N GLU A 119 -1.25 -6.34 -3.95
CA GLU A 119 -0.32 -6.83 -2.92
C GLU A 119 -0.80 -6.45 -1.52
N LEU A 120 -0.40 -7.24 -0.51
CA LEU A 120 -0.49 -6.85 0.89
C LEU A 120 0.68 -5.94 1.25
N GLY A 121 0.39 -4.74 1.74
CA GLY A 121 1.39 -3.81 2.28
C GLY A 121 1.57 -3.99 3.78
N VAL A 122 2.81 -4.12 4.23
CA VAL A 122 3.19 -4.10 5.65
C VAL A 122 3.68 -2.70 6.03
N VAL A 123 3.07 -2.09 7.05
CA VAL A 123 3.44 -0.76 7.53
C VAL A 123 4.25 -0.88 8.81
N ILE A 124 5.51 -0.45 8.75
CA ILE A 124 6.41 -0.42 9.90
C ILE A 124 6.13 0.83 10.73
N GLY A 125 5.87 0.65 12.03
CA GLY A 125 5.53 1.74 12.97
C GLY A 125 6.68 2.20 13.86
N LYS A 126 7.75 1.40 13.97
CA LYS A 126 8.87 1.67 14.88
C LYS A 126 10.19 1.59 14.12
N VAL A 127 11.13 2.45 14.51
CA VAL A 127 12.51 2.37 14.01
C VAL A 127 13.12 1.03 14.43
N CYS A 128 13.75 0.34 13.48
CA CYS A 128 14.24 -1.01 13.71
C CYS A 128 15.51 -1.31 12.90
N LYS A 129 16.36 -2.20 13.43
CA LYS A 129 17.61 -2.66 12.80
C LYS A 129 18.01 -4.00 13.41
N HIS A 130 18.38 -4.98 12.57
CA HIS A 130 18.75 -6.34 13.02
C HIS A 130 17.69 -7.01 13.90
N VAL A 131 16.42 -6.86 13.54
CA VAL A 131 15.29 -7.50 14.23
C VAL A 131 15.25 -8.98 13.85
N SER A 132 15.05 -9.86 14.83
CA SER A 132 14.83 -11.29 14.56
C SER A 132 13.43 -11.53 14.02
N GLU A 133 13.21 -12.65 13.33
CA GLU A 133 11.88 -12.98 12.77
C GLU A 133 10.80 -13.04 13.87
N GLU A 134 11.12 -13.57 15.04
CA GLU A 134 10.19 -13.71 16.16
C GLU A 134 9.77 -12.37 16.76
N SER A 135 10.59 -11.33 16.57
CA SER A 135 10.32 -9.99 17.09
C SER A 135 9.75 -9.05 16.01
N ALA A 136 9.56 -9.52 14.78
CA ALA A 136 9.16 -8.68 13.65
C ALA A 136 7.81 -7.97 13.89
N ASP A 137 6.84 -8.71 14.44
CA ASP A 137 5.48 -8.22 14.73
C ASP A 137 5.46 -7.01 15.67
N ASP A 138 6.43 -6.90 16.59
CA ASP A 138 6.51 -5.77 17.53
C ASP A 138 6.78 -4.43 16.85
N TYR A 139 7.29 -4.45 15.61
CA TYR A 139 7.62 -3.27 14.81
C TYR A 139 6.59 -2.98 13.71
N ILE A 140 5.69 -3.91 13.43
CA ILE A 140 4.62 -3.73 12.46
C ILE A 140 3.49 -2.93 13.10
N PHE A 141 3.17 -1.77 12.52
CA PHE A 141 2.00 -0.99 12.93
C PHE A 141 0.70 -1.65 12.45
N GLY A 142 0.70 -2.11 11.20
CA GLY A 142 -0.44 -2.75 10.59
C GLY A 142 -0.25 -3.00 9.10
N TYR A 143 -1.38 -3.23 8.42
CA TYR A 143 -1.39 -3.70 7.04
C TYR A 143 -2.32 -2.84 6.18
N THR A 144 -2.01 -2.70 4.90
CA THR A 144 -2.78 -1.92 3.94
C THR A 144 -2.82 -2.63 2.58
N ASN A 145 -3.68 -2.20 1.67
CA ASN A 145 -3.64 -2.71 0.30
C ASN A 145 -2.63 -1.91 -0.51
N VAL A 146 -1.94 -2.56 -1.43
CA VAL A 146 -1.01 -1.94 -2.38
C VAL A 146 -1.37 -2.39 -3.79
N ASN A 147 -1.26 -1.48 -4.75
CA ASN A 147 -1.20 -1.81 -6.17
C ASN A 147 0.19 -1.40 -6.68
N ASP A 148 1.06 -2.39 -6.85
CA ASP A 148 2.40 -2.23 -7.38
C ASP A 148 2.36 -2.14 -8.91
N THR A 149 1.96 -0.98 -9.41
CA THR A 149 1.82 -0.77 -10.84
C THR A 149 3.18 -0.81 -11.54
N THR A 150 3.20 -1.48 -12.70
CA THR A 150 4.43 -1.79 -13.41
C THR A 150 4.32 -1.49 -14.90
N ALA A 151 5.39 -0.92 -15.45
CA ALA A 151 5.67 -0.84 -16.89
C ALA A 151 6.69 -1.95 -17.27
N PRO A 152 6.26 -3.20 -17.49
CA PRO A 152 7.14 -4.38 -17.52
C PRO A 152 8.22 -4.32 -18.60
N GLU A 153 7.93 -3.72 -19.75
CA GLU A 153 8.91 -3.57 -20.84
C GLU A 153 10.13 -2.73 -20.41
N LEU A 154 9.94 -1.77 -19.50
CA LEU A 154 11.03 -0.94 -18.99
C LEU A 154 11.98 -1.71 -18.07
N ILE A 155 11.55 -2.83 -17.48
CA ILE A 155 12.42 -3.69 -16.67
C ILE A 155 13.53 -4.23 -17.57
N ARG A 156 13.18 -4.74 -18.75
CA ARG A 156 14.10 -5.46 -19.66
C ARG A 156 14.53 -4.63 -20.88
N LYS A 157 14.25 -3.33 -20.88
CA LYS A 157 14.62 -2.44 -22.00
C LYS A 157 16.13 -2.47 -22.29
N ASP A 158 16.94 -2.61 -21.26
CA ASP A 158 18.35 -2.97 -21.39
C ASP A 158 18.52 -4.43 -20.97
N PRO A 159 19.03 -5.32 -21.84
CA PRO A 159 19.17 -6.74 -21.51
C PRO A 159 20.26 -7.02 -20.46
N THR A 160 21.18 -6.08 -20.24
CA THR A 160 22.32 -6.25 -19.32
C THR A 160 21.99 -5.80 -17.89
N PHE A 161 20.97 -4.95 -17.72
CA PHE A 161 20.67 -4.36 -16.43
C PHE A 161 19.16 -4.17 -16.22
N PRO A 162 18.50 -5.11 -15.51
CA PRO A 162 17.08 -5.00 -15.17
C PRO A 162 16.76 -3.78 -14.28
N GLN A 163 15.89 -2.90 -14.75
CA GLN A 163 15.61 -1.60 -14.11
C GLN A 163 14.24 -1.58 -13.42
N TRP A 164 14.10 -2.31 -12.32
CA TRP A 164 12.87 -2.41 -11.54
C TRP A 164 12.39 -1.07 -10.98
N CYS A 165 13.30 -0.30 -10.36
CA CYS A 165 12.98 1.02 -9.81
C CYS A 165 12.37 1.95 -10.87
N ARG A 166 12.99 2.01 -12.07
CA ARG A 166 12.46 2.80 -13.20
C ARG A 166 11.08 2.31 -13.66
N ALA A 167 10.88 1.00 -13.75
CA ALA A 167 9.63 0.42 -14.25
C ALA A 167 8.46 0.55 -13.27
N LYS A 168 8.75 0.70 -11.97
CA LYS A 168 7.76 0.65 -10.88
C LYS A 168 7.61 1.95 -10.09
N SER A 169 8.47 2.96 -10.29
CA SER A 169 8.44 4.21 -9.52
C SER A 169 8.05 5.45 -10.33
N MET A 170 7.41 5.26 -11.48
CA MET A 170 6.81 6.39 -12.20
C MET A 170 5.70 7.03 -11.35
N ASP A 171 5.45 8.32 -11.52
CA ASP A 171 4.36 9.00 -10.82
C ASP A 171 3.06 8.20 -10.94
N THR A 172 2.30 8.11 -9.85
CA THR A 172 1.05 7.32 -9.70
C THR A 172 1.19 5.80 -9.66
N PHE A 173 2.40 5.21 -9.79
CA PHE A 173 2.55 3.75 -9.82
C PHE A 173 2.55 3.06 -8.45
N GLY A 174 2.52 3.81 -7.36
CA GLY A 174 2.53 3.30 -5.99
C GLY A 174 1.22 3.60 -5.27
N ALA A 175 0.11 3.04 -5.75
CA ALA A 175 -1.17 3.18 -5.06
C ALA A 175 -1.18 2.32 -3.79
N PHE A 176 -1.58 2.92 -2.65
CA PHE A 176 -1.79 2.17 -1.42
C PHE A 176 -2.82 2.82 -0.50
N GLY A 177 -3.52 2.00 0.28
CA GLY A 177 -4.63 2.42 1.13
C GLY A 177 -5.89 1.55 0.97
N PRO A 178 -7.08 2.08 1.29
CA PRO A 178 -7.34 3.44 1.80
C PRO A 178 -6.97 3.64 3.27
N SER A 179 -6.83 2.56 4.04
CA SER A 179 -6.57 2.59 5.48
C SER A 179 -5.43 1.66 5.88
N ILE A 180 -4.92 1.83 7.10
CA ILE A 180 -4.07 0.84 7.77
C ILE A 180 -4.91 0.08 8.80
N SER A 181 -4.99 -1.23 8.64
CA SER A 181 -5.65 -2.14 9.58
C SER A 181 -4.65 -2.67 10.59
N THR A 182 -4.95 -2.52 11.89
CA THR A 182 -4.14 -3.05 12.99
C THR A 182 -4.84 -4.21 13.68
N LYS A 183 -4.04 -5.11 14.29
CA LYS A 183 -4.51 -6.35 14.95
C LYS A 183 -5.30 -7.24 13.98
N VAL A 184 -4.65 -7.64 12.91
CA VAL A 184 -5.20 -8.51 11.88
C VAL A 184 -4.64 -9.92 12.01
N ASP A 185 -5.43 -10.93 11.66
CA ASP A 185 -4.95 -12.30 11.51
C ASP A 185 -4.66 -12.54 10.02
N LEU A 186 -3.37 -12.62 9.67
CA LEU A 186 -2.93 -12.80 8.28
C LEU A 186 -3.39 -14.12 7.68
N ASN A 187 -3.58 -15.18 8.50
CA ASN A 187 -4.02 -16.49 8.00
C ASN A 187 -5.47 -16.50 7.51
N GLN A 188 -6.23 -15.45 7.82
CA GLN A 188 -7.61 -15.28 7.38
C GLN A 188 -7.74 -14.23 6.27
N MET A 189 -6.62 -13.71 5.77
CA MET A 189 -6.61 -12.69 4.73
C MET A 189 -6.59 -13.31 3.34
N GLN A 190 -7.05 -12.51 2.39
CA GLN A 190 -7.03 -12.86 0.98
C GLN A 190 -6.85 -11.57 0.18
N VAL A 191 -5.90 -11.56 -0.74
CA VAL A 191 -5.65 -10.45 -1.65
C VAL A 191 -6.35 -10.73 -2.97
N LYS A 192 -7.31 -9.87 -3.33
CA LYS A 192 -8.05 -9.96 -4.60
C LYS A 192 -7.91 -8.69 -5.39
N THR A 193 -7.60 -8.84 -6.68
CA THR A 193 -7.54 -7.71 -7.61
C THR A 193 -8.63 -7.82 -8.65
N PHE A 194 -9.37 -6.74 -8.82
CA PHE A 194 -10.45 -6.63 -9.79
C PHE A 194 -10.10 -5.59 -10.86
N ASN A 195 -10.34 -5.93 -12.13
CA ASN A 195 -10.24 -4.98 -13.24
C ASN A 195 -11.59 -4.92 -13.95
N ARG A 196 -12.25 -3.75 -13.89
CA ARG A 196 -13.61 -3.52 -14.42
C ARG A 196 -14.61 -4.58 -13.93
N GLY A 197 -14.63 -4.81 -12.61
CA GLY A 197 -15.51 -5.77 -11.94
C GLY A 197 -15.15 -7.25 -12.13
N ARG A 198 -14.15 -7.58 -12.94
CA ARG A 198 -13.69 -8.97 -13.13
C ARG A 198 -12.49 -9.27 -12.25
N MET A 199 -12.53 -10.35 -11.47
CA MET A 199 -11.40 -10.80 -10.68
C MET A 199 -10.25 -11.25 -11.60
N ARG A 200 -9.03 -10.85 -11.25
CA ARG A 200 -7.81 -11.07 -12.03
C ARG A 200 -6.70 -11.73 -11.24
N GLN A 201 -6.65 -11.48 -9.93
CA GLN A 201 -5.72 -12.09 -8.99
C GLN A 201 -6.50 -12.50 -7.75
N ASP A 202 -6.12 -13.63 -7.18
CA ASP A 202 -6.70 -14.19 -5.96
C ASP A 202 -5.60 -14.97 -5.22
N TYR A 203 -5.06 -14.38 -4.16
CA TYR A 203 -3.99 -14.93 -3.35
C TYR A 203 -4.47 -15.07 -1.91
N ALA A 204 -4.30 -16.26 -1.33
CA ALA A 204 -4.48 -16.52 0.10
C ALA A 204 -3.16 -16.27 0.84
#